data_AF-A0A8S3ATE6-F1
#
_entry.id   AF-A0A8S3ATE6-F1
#
_cell.length_a   1.000
_cell.length_b   1.000
_cell.length_c   1.000
_cell.angle_alpha   90.00
_cell.angle_beta   90.00
_cell.angle_gamma   90.00
#
_symmetry.space_group_name_H-M   'P 1'
#
loop_
_entity.id
_entity.type
_entity.pdbx_description
1 polymer ?
#
loop_
_entity_poly.entity_id
_entity_poly.type
_entity_poly.pdbx_seq_one_letter_code
_entity_poly.pdbx_strand_id
1 'polypeptide(L)'
;NQGWAAIVQHMKTKLHLENMPSLKNNSIISIESLKQPTSSTDGVISIPQLKLGNTKRPITFDFQEKVTKAEAVWALTVAQRGYSFNSRDEIGDVFRHMFPDSKIAQEFSMQSRKTSYVLSHGLGPYFHQELVKCLKRSVKFVLCFDEQVCS
;
A
#
# COMPACT_ATOMS: atom_id res chain seq x y z
N ASN A 1 35.14 5.81 -15.34
CA ASN A 1 34.34 5.35 -14.17
C ASN A 1 34.35 6.33 -13.00
N GLN A 2 33.94 7.59 -13.18
CA GLN A 2 33.88 8.58 -12.08
C GLN A 2 32.45 9.05 -11.76
N GLY A 3 31.53 9.06 -12.74
CA GLY A 3 30.14 9.50 -12.54
C GLY A 3 29.30 8.57 -11.64
N TRP A 4 29.48 7.26 -11.74
CA TRP A 4 28.73 6.28 -10.92
C TRP A 4 29.06 6.38 -9.43
N ALA A 5 30.30 6.70 -9.07
CA ALA A 5 30.71 6.87 -7.68
C ALA A 5 30.05 8.10 -7.03
N ALA A 6 29.86 9.19 -7.79
CA ALA A 6 29.19 10.40 -7.33
C ALA A 6 27.70 10.16 -7.03
N ILE A 7 27.03 9.35 -7.85
CA ILE A 7 25.61 8.98 -7.65
C ILE A 7 25.44 8.16 -6.36
N VAL A 8 26.34 7.20 -6.10
CA VAL A 8 26.33 6.38 -4.88
C VAL A 8 26.63 7.21 -3.62
N GLN A 9 27.49 8.23 -3.71
CA GLN A 9 27.70 9.18 -2.61
C GLN A 9 26.49 10.09 -2.37
N HIS A 10 25.79 10.52 -3.42
CA HIS A 10 24.60 11.36 -3.30
C HIS A 10 23.43 10.61 -2.65
N MET A 11 23.31 9.30 -2.92
CA MET A 11 22.32 8.43 -2.24
C MET A 11 22.58 8.31 -0.73
N LYS A 12 23.83 8.41 -0.28
CA LYS A 12 24.18 8.35 1.14
C LYS A 12 23.99 9.67 1.90
N THR A 13 23.80 10.79 1.22
CA THR A 13 23.85 12.15 1.84
C THR A 13 22.49 12.85 2.01
N LYS A 14 21.36 12.24 1.64
CA LYS A 14 20.05 12.75 2.08
C LYS A 14 19.75 12.25 3.49
N LEU A 15 20.23 13.03 4.46
CA LEU A 15 19.83 13.05 5.86
C LEU A 15 18.29 13.06 5.98
N HIS A 16 17.70 11.89 6.14
CA HIS A 16 16.34 11.73 6.67
C HIS A 16 16.19 10.39 7.41
N LEU A 17 17.22 10.04 8.19
CA LEU A 17 17.23 8.83 9.03
C LEU A 17 17.20 9.15 10.55
N GLU A 18 17.46 10.40 10.96
CA GLU A 18 17.65 10.73 12.38
C GLU A 18 16.41 11.23 13.13
N ASN A 19 15.25 11.41 12.48
CA ASN A 19 14.01 11.89 13.13
C ASN A 19 12.80 10.97 12.95
N MET A 20 12.99 9.65 12.98
CA MET A 20 11.86 8.71 13.03
C MET A 20 11.80 8.01 14.39
N PRO A 21 10.81 8.28 15.26
CA PRO A 21 10.61 7.48 16.46
C PRO A 21 10.35 6.04 16.02
N SER A 22 11.13 5.11 16.59
CA SER A 22 11.08 3.69 16.28
C SER A 22 9.63 3.18 16.31
N LEU A 23 9.08 2.84 15.14
CA LEU A 23 7.86 2.05 15.02
C LEU A 23 8.16 0.59 15.42
N LYS A 24 8.42 0.41 16.72
CA LYS A 24 8.24 -0.88 17.39
C LYS A 24 6.75 -1.04 17.62
N ASN A 25 6.04 -1.60 16.66
CA ASN A 25 4.81 -2.31 16.96
C ASN A 25 4.60 -3.44 15.96
N ASN A 26 4.92 -4.65 16.43
CA ASN A 26 4.62 -5.90 15.78
C ASN A 26 3.10 -6.14 15.87
N SER A 27 2.35 -5.74 14.85
CA SER A 27 1.05 -6.35 14.57
C SER A 27 1.09 -6.89 13.14
N ILE A 28 1.24 -8.22 13.06
CA ILE A 28 1.21 -8.96 11.79
C ILE A 28 -0.18 -8.76 11.20
N ILE A 29 -0.27 -7.96 10.15
CA ILE A 29 -1.40 -8.01 9.22
C ILE A 29 -1.22 -9.33 8.46
N SER A 30 -2.25 -10.17 8.39
CA SER A 30 -2.30 -11.32 7.50
C SER A 30 -3.33 -11.03 6.43
N ILE A 31 -2.88 -10.93 5.17
CA ILE A 31 -3.77 -10.78 4.02
C ILE A 31 -4.01 -12.18 3.45
N GLU A 32 -5.18 -12.76 3.73
CA GLU A 32 -5.60 -14.01 3.08
C GLU A 32 -5.91 -13.74 1.60
N SER A 33 -5.36 -14.61 0.75
CA SER A 33 -5.34 -14.50 -0.72
C SER A 33 -6.74 -14.51 -1.34
N LEU A 34 -6.97 -13.61 -2.30
CA LEU A 34 -8.20 -13.56 -3.09
C LEU A 34 -8.37 -14.84 -3.92
N LYS A 35 -9.36 -15.65 -3.56
CA LYS A 35 -9.99 -16.60 -4.49
C LYS A 35 -11.05 -15.83 -5.27
N GLN A 36 -10.87 -15.67 -6.59
CA GLN A 36 -11.90 -15.08 -7.45
C GLN A 36 -13.12 -15.99 -7.55
N PRO A 37 -14.36 -15.45 -7.48
CA PRO A 37 -15.50 -16.06 -8.13
C PRO A 37 -16.01 -15.15 -9.25
N THR A 38 -16.08 -15.74 -10.44
CA THR A 38 -16.86 -15.28 -11.59
C THR A 38 -18.33 -15.59 -11.34
N SER A 39 -19.18 -14.58 -11.19
CA SER A 39 -20.52 -14.49 -11.81
C SER A 39 -21.32 -13.32 -11.22
N SER A 40 -22.00 -12.64 -12.13
CA SER A 40 -22.88 -11.48 -11.98
C SER A 40 -23.95 -11.64 -10.90
N THR A 41 -24.16 -10.58 -10.08
CA THR A 41 -25.44 -9.93 -9.72
C THR A 41 -25.22 -9.03 -8.48
N ASP A 42 -25.96 -7.93 -8.43
CA ASP A 42 -26.05 -6.87 -7.42
C ASP A 42 -25.55 -7.16 -5.99
N GLY A 43 -24.84 -6.18 -5.40
CA GLY A 43 -24.73 -6.04 -3.95
C GLY A 43 -23.31 -5.88 -3.40
N VAL A 44 -23.06 -4.73 -2.77
CA VAL A 44 -22.06 -4.47 -1.72
C VAL A 44 -20.61 -4.82 -2.05
N ILE A 45 -19.79 -3.78 -2.27
CA ILE A 45 -18.33 -3.86 -2.24
C ILE A 45 -17.90 -4.28 -0.81
N SER A 46 -17.79 -5.58 -0.58
CA SER A 46 -17.26 -6.12 0.66
C SER A 46 -15.75 -5.91 0.66
N ILE A 47 -15.32 -4.80 1.25
CA ILE A 47 -13.92 -4.58 1.62
C ILE A 47 -13.49 -5.77 2.50
N PRO A 48 -12.38 -6.47 2.20
CA PRO A 48 -11.90 -7.54 3.06
C PRO A 48 -11.73 -7.02 4.48
N GLN A 49 -12.51 -7.56 5.42
CA GLN A 49 -12.40 -7.27 6.83
C GLN A 49 -11.00 -7.69 7.32
N LEU A 50 -10.22 -6.72 7.75
CA LEU A 50 -8.98 -6.92 8.51
C LEU A 50 -9.31 -7.72 9.77
N LYS A 51 -9.09 -9.04 9.76
CA LYS A 51 -9.15 -9.85 10.98
C LYS A 51 -7.92 -9.58 11.81
N LEU A 52 -8.08 -8.70 12.80
CA LEU A 52 -7.05 -8.42 13.77
C LEU A 52 -7.05 -9.48 14.87
N GLY A 53 -5.88 -10.09 15.10
CA GLY A 53 -5.68 -11.10 16.12
C GLY A 53 -6.13 -10.66 17.52
N ASN A 54 -6.73 -11.62 18.23
CA ASN A 54 -7.36 -11.53 19.55
C ASN A 54 -6.67 -10.58 20.53
N THR A 55 -7.10 -9.31 20.55
CA THR A 55 -6.82 -8.39 21.66
C THR A 55 -8.14 -7.74 22.05
N LYS A 56 -8.66 -8.10 23.23
CA LYS A 56 -9.96 -7.67 23.78
C LYS A 56 -9.97 -6.20 24.23
N ARG A 57 -9.45 -5.28 23.41
CA ARG A 57 -9.60 -3.83 23.62
C ARG A 57 -10.17 -3.24 22.34
N PRO A 58 -11.28 -2.48 22.38
CA PRO A 58 -11.75 -1.77 21.21
C PRO A 58 -10.64 -0.82 20.75
N ILE A 59 -10.20 -0.98 19.51
CA ILE A 59 -9.14 -0.18 18.93
C ILE A 59 -9.79 1.09 18.44
N THR A 60 -9.71 2.11 19.27
CA THR A 60 -10.11 3.46 18.89
C THR A 60 -9.00 4.03 18.03
N PHE A 61 -9.25 4.07 16.72
CA PHE A 61 -8.36 4.76 15.80
C PHE A 61 -8.47 6.26 16.00
N ASP A 62 -7.32 6.92 16.11
CA ASP A 62 -7.28 8.38 16.03
C ASP A 62 -7.77 8.86 14.65
N PHE A 63 -8.21 10.10 14.57
CA PHE A 63 -8.71 10.67 13.32
C PHE A 63 -7.66 10.60 12.20
N GLN A 64 -6.39 10.91 12.50
CA GLN A 64 -5.30 10.82 11.51
C GLN A 64 -5.04 9.39 11.04
N GLU A 65 -5.20 8.40 11.93
CA GLU A 65 -5.07 6.99 11.56
C GLU A 65 -6.20 6.56 10.62
N LYS A 66 -7.42 7.11 10.77
CA LYS A 66 -8.54 6.85 9.86
C LYS A 66 -8.27 7.41 8.47
N VAL A 67 -7.71 8.63 8.37
CA VAL A 67 -7.29 9.22 7.08
C VAL A 67 -6.19 8.38 6.45
N THR A 68 -5.14 8.07 7.21
CA THR A 68 -4.01 7.24 6.76
C THR A 68 -4.48 5.86 6.28
N LYS A 69 -5.46 5.26 6.95
CA LYS A 69 -6.05 3.99 6.53
C LYS A 69 -6.79 4.12 5.19
N ALA A 70 -7.62 5.15 5.01
CA ALA A 70 -8.31 5.39 3.75
C ALA A 70 -7.32 5.58 2.59
N GLU A 71 -6.26 6.35 2.85
CA GLU A 71 -5.15 6.56 1.94
C GLU A 71 -4.43 5.25 1.57
N ALA A 72 -4.07 4.42 2.55
CA ALA A 72 -3.43 3.13 2.29
C ALA A 72 -4.31 2.19 1.44
N VAL A 73 -5.62 2.15 1.72
CA VAL A 73 -6.59 1.36 0.94
C VAL A 73 -6.66 1.87 -0.51
N TRP A 74 -6.65 3.18 -0.70
CA TRP A 74 -6.63 3.77 -2.05
C TRP A 74 -5.35 3.41 -2.80
N ALA A 75 -4.18 3.53 -2.16
CA ALA A 75 -2.91 3.15 -2.78
C ALA A 75 -2.88 1.68 -3.22
N LEU A 76 -3.36 0.77 -2.37
CA LEU A 76 -3.47 -0.65 -2.71
C LEU A 76 -4.41 -0.87 -3.90
N THR A 77 -5.53 -0.16 -3.94
CA THR A 77 -6.49 -0.25 -5.06
C THR A 77 -5.85 0.21 -6.36
N VAL A 78 -5.06 1.29 -6.32
CA VAL A 78 -4.30 1.80 -7.47
C VAL A 78 -3.31 0.74 -7.98
N ALA A 79 -2.54 0.12 -7.07
CA ALA A 79 -1.60 -0.93 -7.44
C ALA A 79 -2.31 -2.16 -8.02
N GLN A 80 -3.40 -2.61 -7.40
CA GLN A 80 -4.13 -3.81 -7.83
C GLN A 80 -4.78 -3.64 -9.20
N ARG A 81 -5.22 -2.43 -9.56
CA ARG A 81 -5.95 -2.15 -10.81
C ARG A 81 -5.06 -1.61 -11.94
N GLY A 82 -3.75 -1.49 -11.74
CA GLY A 82 -2.82 -0.97 -12.77
C GLY A 82 -3.12 0.48 -13.14
N TYR A 83 -3.57 1.25 -12.16
CA TYR A 83 -4.10 2.58 -12.35
C TYR A 83 -2.97 3.60 -12.60
N SER A 84 -2.96 4.25 -13.78
CA SER A 84 -1.97 5.31 -14.13
C SER A 84 -1.89 6.46 -13.13
N PHE A 85 -0.71 6.69 -12.53
CA PHE A 85 -0.53 7.75 -11.53
C PHE A 85 -0.84 9.16 -12.07
N ASN A 86 -0.65 9.42 -13.37
CA ASN A 86 -0.80 10.73 -13.97
C ASN A 86 -2.26 11.20 -14.08
N SER A 87 -3.24 10.30 -14.04
CA SER A 87 -4.65 10.64 -14.23
C SER A 87 -5.44 10.80 -12.93
N ARG A 88 -4.77 10.84 -11.76
CA ARG A 88 -5.44 10.71 -10.44
C ARG A 88 -4.98 11.70 -9.37
N ASP A 89 -4.24 12.75 -9.72
CA ASP A 89 -3.90 13.80 -8.75
C ASP A 89 -5.15 14.54 -8.25
N GLU A 90 -6.24 14.56 -9.03
CA GLU A 90 -7.50 15.22 -8.72
C GLU A 90 -8.49 14.35 -7.91
N ILE A 91 -8.16 13.08 -7.59
CA ILE A 91 -9.13 12.20 -6.90
C ILE A 91 -9.50 12.73 -5.51
N GLY A 92 -8.57 13.42 -4.84
CA GLY A 92 -8.87 14.08 -3.57
C GLY A 92 -9.96 15.14 -3.72
N ASP A 93 -9.95 15.90 -4.82
CA ASP A 93 -11.00 16.88 -5.11
C ASP A 93 -12.34 16.21 -5.36
N VAL A 94 -12.34 15.10 -6.10
CA VAL A 94 -13.55 14.29 -6.33
C VAL A 94 -14.13 13.81 -5.00
N PHE A 95 -13.32 13.28 -4.09
CA PHE A 95 -13.81 12.82 -2.78
C PHE A 95 -14.34 13.96 -1.92
N ARG A 96 -13.73 15.14 -1.95
CA ARG A 96 -14.23 16.33 -1.26
C ARG A 96 -15.59 16.78 -1.79
N HIS A 97 -15.80 16.73 -3.10
CA HIS A 97 -17.08 17.09 -3.72
C HIS A 97 -18.16 16.03 -3.51
N MET A 98 -17.80 14.74 -3.55
CA MET A 98 -18.73 13.63 -3.33
C MET A 98 -19.18 13.52 -1.86
N PHE A 99 -18.29 13.83 -0.92
CA PHE A 99 -18.51 13.64 0.52
C PHE A 99 -18.16 14.92 1.31
N PRO A 100 -18.94 16.00 1.13
CA PRO A 100 -18.60 17.31 1.73
C PRO A 100 -18.68 17.33 3.26
N ASP A 101 -19.49 16.45 3.85
CA ASP A 101 -19.67 16.26 5.29
C ASP A 101 -18.56 15.40 5.94
N SER A 102 -17.82 14.64 5.12
CA SER A 102 -16.78 13.73 5.61
C SER A 102 -15.46 14.47 5.85
N LYS A 103 -15.11 14.65 7.12
CA LYS A 103 -13.78 15.16 7.51
C LYS A 103 -12.63 14.31 6.96
N ILE A 104 -12.83 12.99 6.81
CA ILE A 104 -11.81 12.10 6.23
C ILE A 104 -11.59 12.41 4.75
N ALA A 105 -12.66 12.69 4.00
CA ALA A 105 -12.56 13.07 2.60
C ALA A 105 -11.91 14.45 2.42
N GLN A 106 -12.18 15.39 3.34
CA GLN A 106 -11.53 16.70 3.37
C GLN A 106 -10.02 16.60 3.55
N GLU A 107 -9.56 15.75 4.47
CA GLU A 107 -8.14 15.54 4.78
C GLU A 107 -7.43 14.56 3.83
N PHE A 108 -8.18 13.92 2.93
CA PHE A 108 -7.60 13.00 1.95
C PHE A 108 -6.69 13.77 0.98
N SER A 109 -5.40 13.43 1.01
CA SER A 109 -4.35 14.16 0.26
C SER A 109 -3.53 13.23 -0.64
N MET A 110 -4.04 12.04 -0.94
CA MET A 110 -3.32 11.08 -1.75
C MET A 110 -3.21 11.52 -3.21
N GLN A 111 -1.98 11.82 -3.63
CA GLN A 111 -1.58 12.15 -5.01
C GLN A 111 -0.64 11.08 -5.58
N SER A 112 -0.31 11.17 -6.86
CA SER A 112 0.62 10.28 -7.58
C SER A 112 1.92 10.01 -6.81
N ARG A 113 2.64 11.06 -6.41
CA ARG A 113 3.91 10.96 -5.69
C ARG A 113 3.75 10.29 -4.32
N LYS A 114 2.74 10.70 -3.56
CA LYS A 114 2.45 10.14 -2.23
C LYS A 114 2.05 8.67 -2.35
N THR A 115 1.23 8.33 -3.34
CA THR A 115 0.81 6.95 -3.64
C THR A 115 2.02 6.08 -3.98
N SER A 116 2.86 6.54 -4.91
CA SER A 116 4.08 5.82 -5.30
C SER A 116 4.99 5.59 -4.10
N TYR A 117 5.18 6.62 -3.26
CA TYR A 117 6.02 6.51 -2.06
C TYR A 117 5.43 5.54 -1.02
N VAL A 118 4.13 5.64 -0.74
CA VAL A 118 3.44 4.73 0.18
C VAL A 118 3.52 3.29 -0.33
N LEU A 119 3.36 3.06 -1.64
CA LEU A 119 3.49 1.73 -2.23
C LEU A 119 4.92 1.20 -2.17
N SER A 120 5.92 1.98 -2.57
CA SER A 120 7.30 1.50 -2.68
C SER A 120 8.03 1.45 -1.34
N HIS A 121 7.88 2.46 -0.49
CA HIS A 121 8.63 2.61 0.77
C HIS A 121 7.81 2.22 2.00
N GLY A 122 6.49 2.40 1.98
CA GLY A 122 5.62 2.01 3.09
C GLY A 122 5.25 0.53 3.03
N LEU A 123 4.52 0.15 1.98
CA LEU A 123 3.89 -1.17 1.84
C LEU A 123 4.83 -2.20 1.18
N GLY A 124 5.69 -1.77 0.26
CA GLY A 124 6.60 -2.63 -0.49
C GLY A 124 7.47 -3.51 0.40
N PRO A 125 8.18 -2.98 1.41
CA PRO A 125 9.01 -3.78 2.31
C PRO A 125 8.21 -4.82 3.08
N TYR A 126 6.99 -4.47 3.50
CA TYR A 126 6.09 -5.38 4.22
C TYR A 126 5.67 -6.55 3.32
N PHE A 127 5.19 -6.29 2.10
CA PHE A 127 4.81 -7.35 1.16
C PHE A 127 5.99 -8.22 0.73
N HIS A 128 7.16 -7.61 0.56
CA HIS A 128 8.39 -8.35 0.26
C HIS A 128 8.74 -9.32 1.40
N GLN A 129 8.71 -8.85 2.64
CA GLN A 129 8.96 -9.71 3.81
C GLN A 129 7.93 -10.83 3.92
N GLU A 130 6.65 -10.53 3.70
CA GLU A 130 5.59 -11.53 3.77
C GLU A 130 5.73 -12.57 2.65
N LEU A 131 6.06 -12.15 1.43
CA LEU A 131 6.38 -13.05 0.32
C LEU A 131 7.55 -13.98 0.67
N VAL A 132 8.64 -13.45 1.23
CA VAL A 132 9.78 -14.25 1.66
C VAL A 132 9.40 -15.24 2.76
N LYS A 133 8.56 -14.86 3.72
CA LYS A 133 8.05 -15.79 4.75
C LYS A 133 7.19 -16.89 4.14
N CYS A 134 6.33 -16.55 3.18
CA CYS A 134 5.52 -17.53 2.45
C CYS A 134 6.42 -18.50 1.69
N LEU A 135 7.42 -18.01 0.94
CA LEU A 135 8.37 -18.85 0.21
C LEU A 135 9.15 -19.80 1.12
N LYS A 136 9.63 -19.32 2.28
CA LYS A 136 10.34 -20.15 3.26
C LYS A 136 9.47 -21.24 3.88
N ARG A 137 8.15 -21.03 3.95
CA ARG A 137 7.19 -22.01 4.47
C ARG A 137 6.78 -23.03 3.41
N SER A 138 6.82 -22.64 2.14
CA SER A 138 6.43 -23.49 1.02
C SER A 138 7.46 -24.59 0.77
N VAL A 139 6.98 -25.84 0.65
CA VAL A 139 7.83 -27.00 0.33
C VAL A 139 8.32 -26.94 -1.12
N LYS A 140 7.51 -26.38 -2.02
CA LYS A 140 7.81 -26.18 -3.43
C LYS A 140 7.19 -24.85 -3.88
N PHE A 141 7.84 -24.18 -4.82
CA PHE A 141 7.28 -23.05 -5.54
C PHE A 141 7.64 -23.19 -7.02
N VAL A 142 6.80 -22.62 -7.89
CA VAL A 142 7.02 -22.61 -9.34
C VAL A 142 7.27 -21.16 -9.73
N LEU A 143 8.35 -20.93 -10.47
CA LEU A 143 8.68 -19.64 -11.05
C LEU A 143 8.26 -19.67 -12.52
N CYS A 144 7.20 -18.95 -12.87
CA CYS A 144 6.75 -18.80 -14.24
C CYS A 144 7.44 -17.57 -14.84
N PHE A 145 8.23 -17.76 -15.88
CA PHE A 145 8.78 -16.67 -16.70
C PHE A 145 7.84 -16.45 -17.89
N ASP A 146 7.40 -15.21 -18.08
CA ASP A 146 6.72 -14.80 -19.30
C ASP A 146 7.79 -14.32 -20.28
N GLU A 147 8.12 -15.16 -21.27
CA GLU A 147 9.05 -14.75 -22.33
C GLU A 147 8.33 -13.79 -23.27
N GLN A 148 8.63 -12.50 -23.13
CA GLN A 148 8.28 -11.52 -24.15
C GLN A 148 9.31 -11.64 -25.27
N VAL A 149 8.97 -12.42 -26.32
CA VAL A 149 9.78 -12.47 -27.53
C VAL A 149 9.59 -11.13 -28.25
N CYS A 150 10.55 -10.21 -28.10
CA CYS A 150 10.59 -9.01 -28.91
C CYS A 150 10.67 -9.43 -30.39
N SER A 151 9.59 -9.17 -31.13
CA SER A 151 9.51 -9.30 -32.60
C SER A 151 9.65 -7.93 -33.23
#